data_AF-A0A3B3SX57-F1
#
_entry.id   AF-A0A3B3SX57-F1
#
_cell.length_a   1.000
_cell.length_b   1.000
_cell.length_c   1.000
_cell.angle_alpha   90.00
_cell.angle_beta   90.00
_cell.angle_gamma   90.00
#
_symmetry.space_group_name_H-M   'P 1'
#
loop_
_entity.id
_entity.type
_entity.pdbx_description
1 polymer ?
#
loop_
_entity_poly.entity_id
_entity_poly.type
_entity_poly.pdbx_seq_one_letter_code
_entity_poly.pdbx_strand_id
1 'polypeptide(L)'
;MENYCKARTVEQPCPCPFPGLPSDTPEVRVKDGSKIRNLMGFAVGRMDVEAVRCILFSGTGRSVAKAITCVEILKRRVKGLHQHTHLLYHTVQEIWEPREPDASLDTLTVSRNVPAIWVLLSKDPLDPTRPGYQAPGRIDTLWAQAAKEEEAEHKQGSRRKRGGGGRGGGGSGRGKGGSARQGVRWEGGKVQKQGLQHR
;
A
#
# COMPACT_ATOMS: atom_id res chain seq x y z
N MET A 1 14.04 -28.17 -13.93
CA MET A 1 14.50 -28.10 -12.52
C MET A 1 13.98 -29.32 -11.75
N GLU A 2 13.95 -30.49 -12.40
CA GLU A 2 13.20 -31.67 -11.92
C GLU A 2 13.96 -32.45 -10.85
N ASN A 3 15.29 -32.37 -10.84
CA ASN A 3 16.18 -33.07 -9.91
C ASN A 3 16.53 -32.28 -8.64
N TYR A 4 15.97 -31.08 -8.47
CA TYR A 4 16.31 -30.18 -7.37
C TYR A 4 15.06 -29.82 -6.54
N CYS A 5 15.25 -29.63 -5.24
CA CYS A 5 14.24 -29.08 -4.34
C CYS A 5 14.78 -27.82 -3.65
N LYS A 6 13.90 -26.83 -3.43
CA LYS A 6 14.27 -25.59 -2.77
C LYS A 6 14.48 -25.86 -1.28
N ALA A 7 15.73 -25.76 -0.81
CA ALA A 7 16.08 -26.03 0.57
C ALA A 7 15.88 -24.79 1.45
N ARG A 8 16.53 -23.68 1.08
CA ARG A 8 16.46 -22.43 1.86
C ARG A 8 16.54 -21.17 1.01
N THR A 9 16.09 -20.07 1.59
CA THR A 9 16.19 -18.73 1.00
C THR A 9 17.01 -17.85 1.93
N VAL A 10 18.03 -17.17 1.39
CA VAL A 10 18.91 -16.25 2.11
C VAL A 10 18.72 -14.85 1.52
N GLU A 11 18.34 -13.90 2.37
CA GLU A 11 18.24 -12.48 2.00
C GLU A 11 19.59 -11.81 2.23
N GLN A 12 20.17 -11.21 1.18
CA GLN A 12 21.44 -10.48 1.30
C GLN A 12 21.20 -9.13 1.98
N PRO A 13 22.07 -8.66 2.90
CA PRO A 13 21.88 -7.36 3.55
C PRO A 13 21.71 -6.22 2.53
N CYS A 14 20.69 -5.38 2.73
CA CYS A 14 20.53 -4.14 1.99
C CYS A 14 20.67 -2.96 2.94
N PRO A 15 21.76 -2.18 2.85
CA PRO A 15 21.93 -1.00 3.69
C PRO A 15 20.91 0.08 3.32
N CYS A 16 20.65 0.98 4.28
CA CYS A 16 19.87 2.18 4.05
C CYS A 16 20.58 3.07 3.00
N PRO A 17 19.90 3.51 1.93
CA PRO A 17 20.50 4.32 0.87
C PRO A 17 20.69 5.80 1.24
N PHE A 18 20.32 6.20 2.47
CA PHE A 18 20.41 7.58 2.94
C PHE A 18 21.61 7.77 3.87
N PRO A 19 22.77 8.24 3.36
CA PRO A 19 23.92 8.52 4.19
C PRO A 19 23.68 9.77 5.05
N GLY A 20 24.32 9.82 6.22
CA GLY A 20 24.33 11.02 7.08
C GLY A 20 23.05 11.27 7.87
N LEU A 21 22.12 10.31 7.91
CA LEU A 21 20.99 10.39 8.83
C LEU A 21 21.44 10.09 10.27
N PRO A 22 20.88 10.77 11.28
CA PRO A 22 21.10 10.43 12.69
C PRO A 22 20.79 8.95 12.97
N SER A 23 21.59 8.31 13.83
CA SER A 23 21.43 6.89 14.15
C SER A 23 20.10 6.55 14.84
N ASP A 24 19.46 7.55 15.45
CA ASP A 24 18.17 7.45 16.12
C ASP A 24 16.97 7.74 15.19
N THR A 25 17.23 8.00 13.90
CA THR A 25 16.17 8.24 12.91
C THR A 25 15.18 7.07 12.91
N PRO A 26 13.89 7.31 13.22
CA PRO A 26 12.90 6.25 13.24
C PRO A 26 12.77 5.59 11.86
N GLU A 27 12.69 4.26 11.83
CA GLU A 27 12.47 3.47 10.62
C GLU A 27 11.21 2.62 10.73
N VAL A 28 10.34 2.71 9.71
CA VAL A 28 9.14 1.90 9.55
C VAL A 28 9.38 0.85 8.47
N ARG A 29 9.72 -0.36 8.92
CA ARG A 29 9.91 -1.52 8.04
C ARG A 29 8.58 -2.19 7.70
N VAL A 30 8.12 -1.99 6.48
CA VAL A 30 6.84 -2.51 6.00
C VAL A 30 7.02 -3.92 5.45
N LYS A 31 6.35 -4.90 6.06
CA LYS A 31 6.33 -6.31 5.66
C LYS A 31 4.95 -6.74 5.18
N ASP A 32 4.88 -7.91 4.56
CA ASP A 32 3.62 -8.49 4.05
C ASP A 32 2.58 -8.69 5.17
N GLY A 33 3.01 -9.08 6.37
CA GLY A 33 2.16 -9.20 7.56
C GLY A 33 1.83 -7.90 8.29
N SER A 34 2.49 -6.77 7.95
CA SER A 34 2.34 -5.52 8.71
C SER A 34 0.92 -4.97 8.62
N LYS A 35 0.37 -4.57 9.77
CA LYS A 35 -0.93 -3.90 9.89
C LYS A 35 -0.72 -2.40 9.80
N ILE A 36 -1.31 -1.77 8.77
CA ILE A 36 -1.15 -0.32 8.50
C ILE A 36 -1.50 0.51 9.74
N ARG A 37 -2.59 0.17 10.45
CA ARG A 37 -2.99 0.88 11.68
C ARG A 37 -1.87 0.97 12.72
N ASN A 38 -1.15 -0.13 12.94
CA ASN A 38 -0.07 -0.19 13.93
C ASN A 38 1.14 0.62 13.46
N LEU A 39 1.52 0.49 12.18
CA LEU A 39 2.62 1.27 11.59
C LEU A 39 2.34 2.77 11.67
N MET A 40 1.11 3.19 11.39
CA MET A 40 0.71 4.59 11.45
C MET A 40 0.62 5.12 12.88
N GLY A 41 0.20 4.30 13.85
CA GLY A 41 0.25 4.67 15.26
C GLY A 41 1.67 5.01 15.72
N PHE A 42 2.63 4.16 15.34
CA PHE A 42 4.04 4.42 15.59
C PHE A 42 4.55 5.66 14.83
N ALA A 43 4.35 5.71 13.51
CA ALA A 43 4.93 6.74 12.66
C ALA A 43 4.44 8.15 13.01
N VAL A 44 3.14 8.30 13.25
CA VAL A 44 2.54 9.57 13.68
C VAL A 44 3.07 9.96 15.06
N GLY A 45 3.00 9.05 16.03
CA GLY A 45 3.49 9.34 17.38
C GLY A 45 4.98 9.71 17.44
N ARG A 46 5.81 9.17 16.54
CA ARG A 46 7.21 9.59 16.40
C ARG A 46 7.35 10.97 15.76
N MET A 47 6.62 11.25 14.69
CA MET A 47 6.69 12.53 13.99
C MET A 47 6.02 13.69 14.76
N ASP A 48 5.16 13.39 15.74
CA ASP A 48 4.59 14.39 16.66
C ASP A 48 5.61 14.91 17.67
N VAL A 49 6.72 14.18 17.91
CA VAL A 49 7.82 14.66 18.74
C VAL A 49 8.60 15.74 17.98
N GLU A 50 8.76 16.92 18.58
CA GLU A 50 9.36 18.08 17.91
C GLU A 50 10.81 17.83 17.46
N ALA A 51 11.59 17.14 18.30
CA ALA A 51 12.97 16.76 18.02
C ALA A 51 13.12 15.80 16.83
N VAL A 52 12.06 15.03 16.50
CA VAL A 52 12.09 14.10 15.36
C VAL A 52 11.79 14.89 14.10
N ARG A 53 12.84 15.08 13.29
CA ARG A 53 12.78 15.84 12.03
C ARG A 53 12.47 14.98 10.82
N CYS A 54 12.81 13.70 10.86
CA CYS A 54 12.62 12.81 9.73
C CYS A 54 12.29 11.37 10.15
N ILE A 55 11.76 10.60 9.21
CA ILE A 55 11.39 9.19 9.37
C ILE A 55 11.60 8.44 8.06
N LEU A 56 12.06 7.20 8.16
CA LEU A 56 12.28 6.31 7.03
C LEU A 56 11.16 5.29 6.90
N PHE A 57 10.80 4.97 5.66
CA PHE A 57 9.95 3.83 5.30
C PHE A 57 10.71 2.91 4.35
N SER A 58 10.64 1.62 4.59
CA SER A 58 11.23 0.61 3.71
C SER A 58 10.22 -0.50 3.41
N GLY A 59 10.26 -1.02 2.19
CA GLY A 59 9.42 -2.14 1.76
C GLY A 59 10.07 -2.92 0.62
N THR A 60 9.91 -4.24 0.63
CA THR A 60 10.54 -5.18 -0.31
C THR A 60 9.53 -6.16 -0.87
N GLY A 61 9.64 -6.45 -2.16
CA GLY A 61 8.75 -7.36 -2.87
C GLY A 61 7.28 -6.98 -2.73
N ARG A 62 6.47 -7.89 -2.18
CA ARG A 62 5.01 -7.70 -2.03
C ARG A 62 4.62 -6.52 -1.12
N SER A 63 5.51 -6.05 -0.25
CA SER A 63 5.20 -4.95 0.67
C SER A 63 5.46 -3.55 0.10
N VAL A 64 6.05 -3.43 -1.10
CA VAL A 64 6.37 -2.14 -1.74
C VAL A 64 5.14 -1.25 -1.86
N ALA A 65 4.05 -1.76 -2.43
CA ALA A 65 2.81 -1.00 -2.57
C ALA A 65 2.24 -0.56 -1.21
N LYS A 66 2.34 -1.42 -0.18
CA LYS A 66 1.92 -1.10 1.17
C LYS A 66 2.79 0.00 1.80
N ALA A 67 4.09 -0.01 1.54
CA ALA A 67 5.00 1.04 2.02
C ALA A 67 4.64 2.41 1.44
N ILE A 68 4.34 2.46 0.13
CA ILE A 68 3.84 3.67 -0.53
C ILE A 68 2.55 4.15 0.14
N THR A 69 1.57 3.26 0.35
CA THR A 69 0.32 3.60 1.05
C THR A 69 0.57 4.17 2.45
N CYS A 70 1.50 3.59 3.22
CA CYS A 70 1.88 4.12 4.53
C CYS A 70 2.48 5.52 4.47
N VAL A 71 3.38 5.78 3.52
CA VAL A 71 3.97 7.10 3.25
C VAL A 71 2.88 8.11 2.92
N GLU A 72 1.95 7.77 2.03
CA GLU A 72 0.86 8.67 1.64
C GLU A 72 -0.11 8.98 2.79
N ILE A 73 -0.43 7.98 3.63
CA ILE A 73 -1.24 8.22 4.82
C ILE A 73 -0.53 9.16 5.79
N LEU A 74 0.78 8.98 6.01
CA LEU A 74 1.52 9.83 6.94
C LEU A 74 1.57 11.29 6.45
N LYS A 75 1.84 11.54 5.16
CA LYS A 75 1.83 12.90 4.59
C LYS A 75 0.48 13.61 4.69
N ARG A 76 -0.63 12.87 4.76
CA ARG A 76 -1.96 13.48 5.02
C ARG A 76 -2.12 13.92 6.48
N ARG A 77 -1.53 13.18 7.42
CA ARG A 77 -1.61 13.45 8.86
C ARG A 77 -0.61 14.50 9.32
N VAL A 78 0.60 14.48 8.76
CA VAL A 78 1.67 15.43 9.04
C VAL A 78 1.94 16.21 7.76
N LYS A 79 1.49 17.47 7.75
CA LYS A 79 1.63 18.36 6.59
C LYS A 79 3.05 18.91 6.49
N GLY A 80 3.42 19.39 5.31
CA GLY A 80 4.73 20.04 5.09
C GLY A 80 5.91 19.08 4.92
N LEU A 81 5.67 17.77 4.79
CA LEU A 81 6.77 16.80 4.64
C LEU A 81 7.37 16.81 3.23
N HIS A 82 8.68 17.03 3.17
CA HIS A 82 9.52 16.76 2.01
C HIS A 82 9.73 15.25 1.88
N GLN A 83 9.73 14.76 0.66
CA GLN A 83 9.93 13.35 0.36
C GLN A 83 11.16 13.15 -0.51
N HIS A 84 11.92 12.11 -0.22
CA HIS A 84 12.94 11.56 -1.12
C HIS A 84 12.77 10.05 -1.24
N THR A 85 12.74 9.53 -2.46
CA THR A 85 12.47 8.12 -2.74
C THR A 85 13.62 7.46 -3.50
N HIS A 86 14.13 6.36 -2.97
CA HIS A 86 15.05 5.46 -3.67
C HIS A 86 14.34 4.15 -4.03
N LEU A 87 14.50 3.75 -5.30
CA LEU A 87 14.11 2.44 -5.80
C LEU A 87 15.38 1.61 -6.00
N LEU A 88 15.38 0.38 -5.51
CA LEU A 88 16.54 -0.50 -5.59
C LEU A 88 16.12 -1.96 -5.69
N TYR A 89 17.10 -2.83 -5.96
CA TYR A 89 16.89 -4.27 -5.91
C TYR A 89 17.58 -4.85 -4.68
N HIS A 90 16.87 -5.75 -4.03
CA HIS A 90 17.36 -6.58 -2.95
C HIS A 90 17.65 -7.98 -3.49
N THR A 91 18.88 -8.47 -3.31
CA THR A 91 19.27 -9.79 -3.82
C THR A 91 18.84 -10.86 -2.84
N VAL A 92 18.09 -11.84 -3.34
CA VAL A 92 17.70 -13.02 -2.57
C VAL A 92 18.33 -14.24 -3.23
N GLN A 93 19.01 -15.05 -2.44
CA GLN A 93 19.64 -16.29 -2.87
C GLN A 93 18.78 -17.48 -2.46
N GLU A 94 18.35 -18.26 -3.43
CA GLU A 94 17.65 -19.52 -3.22
C GLU A 94 18.66 -20.65 -3.37
N ILE A 95 18.81 -21.44 -2.32
CA ILE A 95 19.70 -22.60 -2.29
C ILE A 95 18.84 -23.83 -2.55
N TRP A 96 19.24 -24.59 -3.57
CA TRP A 96 18.55 -25.75 -4.09
C TRP A 96 19.44 -26.97 -3.94
N GLU A 97 18.91 -28.00 -3.29
CA GLU A 97 19.62 -29.25 -3.05
C GLU A 97 19.14 -30.32 -4.05
N PRO A 98 20.02 -31.25 -4.45
CA PRO A 98 19.61 -32.42 -5.23
C PRO A 98 18.57 -33.24 -4.46
N ARG A 99 17.57 -33.76 -5.18
CA ARG A 99 16.53 -34.61 -4.59
C ARG A 99 17.04 -36.00 -4.23
N GLU A 100 17.96 -36.51 -5.03
CA GLU A 100 18.65 -37.78 -4.87
C GLU A 100 20.08 -37.48 -4.41
N PRO A 101 20.43 -37.71 -3.13
CA PRO A 101 21.76 -37.39 -2.58
C PRO A 101 22.90 -38.23 -3.17
N ASP A 102 22.56 -39.36 -3.79
CA ASP A 102 23.42 -40.32 -4.45
C ASP A 102 23.62 -40.04 -5.95
N ALA A 103 22.74 -39.26 -6.57
CA ALA A 103 23.04 -38.59 -7.83
C ALA A 103 24.13 -37.56 -7.54
N SER A 104 25.33 -37.74 -8.09
CA SER A 104 26.52 -36.89 -7.90
C SER A 104 26.32 -35.46 -8.43
N LEU A 105 25.37 -34.73 -7.85
CA LEU A 105 24.88 -33.42 -8.24
C LEU A 105 25.24 -32.42 -7.14
N ASP A 106 25.75 -31.26 -7.54
CA ASP A 106 26.10 -30.19 -6.61
C ASP A 106 24.89 -29.36 -6.20
N THR A 107 24.98 -28.73 -5.02
CA THR A 107 24.01 -27.73 -4.56
C THR A 107 24.00 -26.51 -5.47
N LEU A 108 22.82 -26.09 -5.92
CA LEU A 108 22.63 -24.96 -6.82
C LEU A 108 22.22 -23.71 -6.04
N THR A 109 22.86 -22.56 -6.32
CA THR A 109 22.45 -21.26 -5.77
C THR A 109 21.89 -20.37 -6.88
N VAL A 110 20.62 -19.99 -6.76
CA VAL A 110 19.93 -19.11 -7.71
C VAL A 110 19.74 -17.74 -7.07
N SER A 111 20.29 -16.69 -7.69
CA SER A 111 20.09 -15.31 -7.22
C SER A 111 18.91 -14.68 -7.96
N ARG A 112 17.99 -14.06 -7.21
CA ARG A 112 16.86 -13.29 -7.73
C ARG A 112 16.89 -11.86 -7.20
N ASN A 113 16.57 -10.92 -8.07
CA ASN A 113 16.43 -9.51 -7.71
C ASN A 113 14.98 -9.23 -7.30
N VAL A 114 14.79 -8.76 -6.07
CA VAL A 114 13.48 -8.40 -5.52
C VAL A 114 13.39 -6.88 -5.46
N PRO A 115 12.37 -6.24 -6.05
CA PRO A 115 12.23 -4.80 -6.01
C PRO A 115 12.04 -4.31 -4.57
N ALA A 116 12.64 -3.16 -4.26
CA ALA A 116 12.62 -2.55 -2.95
C ALA A 116 12.43 -1.03 -3.08
N ILE A 117 11.79 -0.45 -2.09
CA ILE A 117 11.60 1.00 -1.98
C ILE A 117 12.08 1.48 -0.62
N TRP A 118 12.74 2.63 -0.62
CA TRP A 118 13.07 3.41 0.54
C TRP A 118 12.55 4.82 0.38
N VAL A 119 11.86 5.33 1.39
CA VAL A 119 11.33 6.69 1.38
C VAL A 119 11.72 7.40 2.66
N LEU A 120 12.41 8.53 2.52
CA LEU A 120 12.65 9.48 3.59
C LEU A 120 11.56 10.54 3.55
N LEU A 121 10.94 10.78 4.69
CA LEU A 121 10.06 11.92 4.92
C LEU A 121 10.72 12.85 5.93
N SER A 122 10.82 14.14 5.60
CA SER A 122 11.50 15.14 6.41
C SER A 122 10.63 16.39 6.60
N LYS A 123 10.61 16.94 7.81
CA LYS A 123 10.06 18.27 8.10
C LYS A 123 10.96 19.38 7.54
N ASP A 124 12.25 19.12 7.45
CA ASP A 124 13.23 20.06 6.94
C ASP A 124 13.41 19.90 5.42
N PRO A 125 13.73 20.98 4.68
CA PRO A 125 13.94 20.91 3.24
C PRO A 125 15.00 19.90 2.83
N LEU A 126 14.70 19.13 1.78
CA LEU A 126 15.65 18.23 1.13
C LEU A 126 16.11 18.83 -0.20
N ASP A 127 17.23 18.36 -0.73
CA ASP A 127 17.79 18.80 -2.01
C ASP A 127 16.78 18.53 -3.15
N PRO A 128 16.23 19.58 -3.79
CA PRO A 128 15.20 19.43 -4.81
C PRO A 128 15.74 18.93 -6.15
N THR A 129 17.07 18.98 -6.35
CA THR A 129 17.70 18.59 -7.60
C THR A 129 17.91 17.08 -7.70
N ARG A 130 17.86 16.36 -6.58
CA ARG A 130 18.09 14.92 -6.57
C ARG A 130 16.92 14.15 -7.19
N PRO A 131 17.21 13.10 -7.99
CA PRO A 131 16.17 12.23 -8.51
C PRO A 131 15.40 11.58 -7.36
N GLY A 132 14.07 11.47 -7.50
CA GLY A 132 13.21 10.92 -6.46
C GLY A 132 12.79 11.91 -5.38
N TYR A 133 13.20 13.18 -5.46
CA TYR A 133 12.65 14.24 -4.62
C TYR A 133 11.19 14.59 -4.99
N GLN A 134 10.40 14.86 -3.96
CA GLN A 134 9.05 15.40 -4.08
C GLN A 134 8.79 16.47 -3.01
N ALA A 135 8.38 17.66 -3.46
CA ALA A 135 8.03 18.77 -2.59
C ALA A 135 6.72 18.52 -1.81
N PRO A 136 6.56 19.13 -0.62
CA PRO A 136 5.33 19.09 0.14
C PRO A 136 4.11 19.56 -0.67
N GLY A 137 2.94 18.98 -0.45
CA GLY A 137 1.67 19.44 -1.07
C GLY A 137 1.48 19.13 -2.56
N ARG A 138 2.51 18.65 -3.28
CA ARG A 138 2.42 18.31 -4.73
C ARG A 138 1.31 17.32 -5.07
N ILE A 139 0.97 16.42 -4.14
CA ILE A 139 -0.08 15.43 -4.34
C ILE A 139 -1.46 16.05 -4.17
N ASP A 140 -1.67 16.87 -3.14
CA ASP A 140 -2.96 17.52 -2.88
C ASP A 140 -3.41 18.35 -4.11
N THR A 141 -2.47 18.98 -4.83
CA THR A 141 -2.76 19.70 -6.08
C THR A 141 -3.18 18.79 -7.25
N LEU A 142 -2.55 17.62 -7.40
CA LEU A 142 -2.86 16.68 -8.49
C LEU A 142 -4.25 16.06 -8.32
N TRP A 143 -4.61 15.63 -7.10
CA TRP A 143 -5.94 15.08 -6.84
C TRP A 143 -7.04 16.16 -6.92
N ALA A 144 -6.74 17.40 -6.51
CA ALA A 144 -7.67 18.51 -6.68
C ALA A 144 -7.93 18.85 -8.15
N GLN A 145 -6.95 18.63 -9.05
CA GLN A 145 -7.12 18.78 -10.50
C GLN A 145 -7.95 17.63 -11.07
N ALA A 146 -7.61 16.37 -10.74
CA ALA A 146 -8.35 15.20 -11.21
C ALA A 146 -9.83 15.25 -10.79
N ALA A 147 -10.13 15.64 -9.55
CA ALA A 147 -11.52 15.77 -9.08
C ALA A 147 -12.32 16.85 -9.84
N LYS A 148 -11.66 17.93 -10.28
CA LYS A 148 -12.30 18.98 -11.11
C LYS A 148 -12.56 18.50 -12.53
N GLU A 149 -11.67 17.69 -13.09
CA GLU A 149 -11.83 17.07 -14.41
C GLU A 149 -13.01 16.09 -14.41
N GLU A 150 -13.11 15.21 -13.41
CA GLU A 150 -14.25 14.30 -13.25
C GLU A 150 -15.59 15.05 -13.11
N GLU A 151 -15.61 16.14 -12.34
CA GLU A 151 -16.81 16.97 -12.18
C GLU A 151 -17.21 17.67 -13.50
N ALA A 152 -16.22 18.09 -14.30
CA ALA A 152 -16.45 18.71 -15.60
C ALA A 152 -17.01 17.72 -16.64
N GLU A 153 -16.51 16.47 -16.65
CA GLU A 153 -16.99 15.40 -17.51
C GLU A 153 -18.44 14.99 -17.17
N HIS A 154 -18.78 14.89 -15.88
CA HIS A 154 -20.14 14.57 -15.44
C HIS A 154 -21.15 15.67 -15.85
N LYS A 155 -20.74 16.95 -15.79
CA LYS A 155 -21.57 18.08 -16.23
C LYS A 155 -21.77 18.10 -17.76
N GLN A 156 -20.78 17.69 -18.56
CA GLN A 156 -20.93 17.59 -20.02
C GLN A 156 -21.79 16.39 -20.46
N GLY A 157 -21.68 15.23 -19.79
CA GLY A 157 -22.50 14.05 -20.07
C GLY A 157 -23.99 14.27 -19.77
N SER A 158 -24.31 15.02 -18.70
CA SER A 158 -25.69 15.38 -18.34
C SER A 158 -26.36 16.32 -19.35
N ARG A 159 -25.58 17.22 -19.98
CA ARG A 159 -26.12 18.22 -20.93
C ARG A 159 -26.53 17.61 -22.27
N ARG A 160 -25.98 16.46 -22.66
CA ARG A 160 -26.32 15.76 -23.92
C ARG A 160 -27.66 15.02 -23.88
N LYS A 161 -28.26 14.78 -22.71
CA LYS A 161 -29.56 14.08 -22.58
C LYS A 161 -30.75 15.02 -22.36
N ARG A 162 -30.56 16.34 -22.50
CA ARG A 162 -31.60 17.35 -22.25
C ARG A 162 -31.84 18.21 -23.50
N GLY A 163 -32.04 17.53 -24.63
CA GLY A 163 -32.39 18.15 -25.91
C GLY A 163 -33.34 17.24 -26.69
N GLY A 164 -34.62 17.25 -26.33
CA GLY A 164 -35.67 16.49 -27.00
C GLY A 164 -37.02 16.80 -26.36
N GLY A 165 -37.67 17.86 -26.84
CA GLY A 165 -38.97 18.30 -26.35
C GLY A 165 -40.11 17.37 -26.76
N GLY A 166 -41.17 17.35 -25.95
CA GLY A 166 -42.43 16.67 -26.24
C GLY A 166 -43.45 16.92 -25.14
N ARG A 167 -44.45 17.74 -25.46
CA ARG A 167 -45.61 18.13 -24.65
C ARG A 167 -46.59 16.97 -24.40
N GLY A 168 -47.36 17.08 -23.32
CA GLY A 168 -48.59 16.31 -23.05
C GLY A 168 -48.42 15.46 -21.80
N GLY A 169 -49.33 15.39 -20.83
CA GLY A 169 -50.72 15.81 -20.67
C GLY A 169 -51.15 15.25 -19.29
N GLY A 170 -52.17 15.84 -18.69
CA GLY A 170 -52.59 15.59 -17.29
C GLY A 170 -52.97 14.15 -16.94
N GLY A 171 -53.17 13.91 -15.64
CA GLY A 171 -53.81 12.68 -15.17
C GLY A 171 -53.57 12.35 -13.70
N SER A 172 -54.56 12.68 -12.88
CA SER A 172 -54.83 12.10 -11.56
C SER A 172 -54.86 10.56 -11.60
N GLY A 173 -54.42 9.88 -10.54
CA GLY A 173 -54.67 8.45 -10.38
C GLY A 173 -53.99 7.79 -9.18
N ARG A 174 -54.73 7.65 -8.07
CA ARG A 174 -54.47 6.65 -7.01
C ARG A 174 -54.55 5.24 -7.60
N GLY A 175 -53.61 4.36 -7.22
CA GLY A 175 -53.71 2.92 -7.50
C GLY A 175 -52.68 2.09 -6.72
N LYS A 176 -53.18 1.23 -5.83
CA LYS A 176 -52.45 0.15 -5.14
C LYS A 176 -52.03 -0.94 -6.14
N GLY A 177 -50.89 -1.60 -5.89
CA GLY A 177 -50.74 -3.03 -6.21
C GLY A 177 -49.40 -3.46 -6.84
N GLY A 178 -48.48 -3.94 -6.00
CA GLY A 178 -47.87 -5.28 -6.13
C GLY A 178 -46.64 -5.52 -7.04
N SER A 179 -45.65 -6.21 -6.43
CA SER A 179 -44.62 -7.11 -7.02
C SER A 179 -43.36 -6.44 -7.62
N ALA A 180 -42.10 -6.84 -7.38
CA ALA A 180 -41.46 -7.82 -6.49
C ALA A 180 -39.92 -7.69 -6.61
N ARG A 181 -39.20 -8.39 -5.70
CA ARG A 181 -37.78 -8.82 -5.76
C ARG A 181 -36.74 -7.75 -5.34
N GLN A 182 -35.72 -8.02 -4.54
CA GLN A 182 -35.23 -9.23 -3.87
C GLN A 182 -34.30 -8.76 -2.74
N GLY A 183 -34.61 -9.12 -1.49
CA GLY A 183 -33.68 -9.03 -0.37
C GLY A 183 -33.18 -10.42 -0.06
N VAL A 184 -31.87 -10.66 -0.21
CA VAL A 184 -31.23 -11.89 0.25
C VAL A 184 -30.46 -11.58 1.52
N ARG A 185 -31.10 -11.97 2.62
CA ARG A 185 -30.58 -12.12 3.97
C ARG A 185 -29.66 -13.34 4.00
N TRP A 186 -28.42 -13.17 4.44
CA TRP A 186 -27.58 -14.26 4.94
C TRP A 186 -27.25 -13.97 6.40
N GLU A 187 -27.78 -14.83 7.26
CA GLU A 187 -27.56 -14.83 8.70
C GLU A 187 -27.07 -16.23 9.07
N GLY A 188 -26.05 -16.30 9.94
CA GLY A 188 -25.84 -17.46 10.78
C GLY A 188 -24.58 -18.29 10.51
N GLY A 189 -23.63 -18.18 11.43
CA GLY A 189 -22.52 -19.12 11.61
C GLY A 189 -21.83 -18.90 12.95
N LYS A 190 -22.57 -19.01 14.07
CA LYS A 190 -22.00 -19.09 15.43
C LYS A 190 -21.51 -20.51 15.66
N VAL A 191 -20.23 -20.66 16.03
CA VAL A 191 -19.67 -21.91 16.58
C VAL A 191 -19.78 -21.84 18.09
N GLN A 192 -20.43 -22.85 18.68
CA GLN A 192 -20.61 -23.02 20.12
C GLN A 192 -19.61 -24.04 20.67
N LYS A 193 -19.03 -23.70 21.82
CA LYS A 193 -18.08 -24.50 22.61
C LYS A 193 -18.71 -25.81 23.10
N GLN A 194 -17.94 -26.90 23.06
CA GLN A 194 -18.09 -28.02 23.99
C GLN A 194 -16.93 -27.97 24.99
N GLY A 195 -17.28 -28.10 26.27
CA GLY A 195 -16.33 -28.13 27.38
C GLY A 195 -15.80 -29.53 27.64
N LEU A 196 -14.63 -29.59 28.28
CA LEU A 196 -14.20 -30.74 29.07
C LEU A 196 -14.00 -30.27 30.52
N GLN A 197 -14.65 -30.98 31.44
CA GLN A 197 -14.43 -30.91 32.89
C GLN A 197 -13.37 -31.95 33.31
N HIS A 198 -12.74 -31.61 34.42
CA HIS A 198 -11.70 -32.29 35.20
C HIS A 198 -11.78 -33.83 35.35
N ARG A 199 -10.60 -34.44 35.34
CA ARG A 199 -10.09 -35.23 36.46
C ARG A 199 -8.60 -34.99 36.63
#